data_AF-A0A7V8WQU2-F1
#
_entry.id   AF-A0A7V8WQU2-F1
#
_cell.length_a   1.000
_cell.length_b   1.000
_cell.length_c   1.000
_cell.angle_alpha   90.00
_cell.angle_beta   90.00
_cell.angle_gamma   90.00
#
_symmetry.space_group_name_H-M   'P 1'
#
loop_
_entity.id
_entity.type
_entity.pdbx_description
1 polymer ?
#
loop_
_entity_poly.entity_id
_entity_poly.type
_entity_poly.pdbx_seq_one_letter_code
_entity_poly.pdbx_strand_id
1 'polypeptide(L)' 'MEMTYELWDVDAANIIGTFPSEEEAIGVVTALLDAYGPGYANDLSLSMRAGNNQARVVAAGKQLIAMTSARPARLS' A
#
# COMPACT_ATOMS: atom_id res chain seq x y z
N MET A 1 12.69 17.24 1.66
CA MET A 1 11.84 16.59 2.68
C MET A 1 11.56 15.19 2.19
N GLU A 2 11.89 14.19 2.98
CA GLU A 2 11.73 12.80 2.57
C GLU A 2 10.26 12.39 2.75
N MET A 3 9.68 11.79 1.70
CA MET A 3 8.33 11.22 1.74
C MET A 3 8.48 9.72 1.89
N THR A 4 7.72 9.13 2.80
CA THR A 4 7.70 7.68 2.99
C THR A 4 6.28 7.17 2.89
N TYR A 5 6.14 5.93 2.47
CA TYR A 5 4.87 5.25 2.32
C TYR A 5 4.83 4.09 3.30
N GLU A 6 3.81 4.02 4.14
CA GLU A 6 3.64 2.99 5.16
C GLU A 6 2.46 2.13 4.77
N LEU A 7 2.71 0.83 4.59
CA LEU A 7 1.65 -0.15 4.43
C LEU A 7 1.33 -0.76 5.79
N TRP A 8 0.07 -0.65 6.17
CA TRP A 8 -0.47 -1.10 7.44
C TRP A 8 -1.39 -2.28 7.23
N ASP A 9 -1.28 -3.26 8.14
CA ASP A 9 -2.35 -4.19 8.45
C ASP A 9 -3.21 -3.55 9.55
N VAL A 10 -4.44 -3.17 9.22
CA VAL A 10 -5.31 -2.43 10.13
C VAL A 10 -5.99 -3.34 11.16
N ASP A 11 -6.14 -4.64 10.87
CA ASP A 11 -6.70 -5.61 11.81
C ASP A 11 -5.66 -5.97 12.88
N ALA A 12 -4.42 -6.24 12.45
CA ALA A 12 -3.30 -6.52 13.35
C ALA A 12 -2.71 -5.26 14.02
N ALA A 13 -3.17 -4.06 13.63
CA ALA A 13 -2.65 -2.77 14.07
C ALA A 13 -1.12 -2.65 13.94
N ASN A 14 -0.57 -3.14 12.82
CA ASN A 14 0.87 -3.25 12.62
C ASN A 14 1.32 -2.71 11.24
N ILE A 15 2.55 -2.21 11.18
CA ILE A 15 3.19 -1.83 9.92
C ILE A 15 3.74 -3.10 9.26
N ILE A 16 3.31 -3.38 8.03
CA ILE A 16 3.89 -4.43 7.19
C ILE A 16 5.22 -3.94 6.62
N GLY A 17 5.28 -2.68 6.17
CA GLY A 17 6.50 -2.12 5.62
C GLY A 17 6.46 -0.60 5.42
N THR A 18 7.65 -0.03 5.26
CA THR A 18 7.85 1.38 4.92
C THR A 18 8.69 1.48 3.66
N PHE A 19 8.26 2.32 2.72
CA PHE A 19 8.78 2.39 1.36
C PHE A 19 9.16 3.82 0.99
N PRO A 20 10.20 4.02 0.16
CA PRO A 20 10.59 5.33 -0.35
C PRO A 20 9.65 5.88 -1.41
N SER A 21 8.78 5.04 -2.00
CA SER A 21 7.86 5.46 -3.08
C SER A 21 6.51 4.75 -3.02
N GLU A 22 5.48 5.40 -3.59
CA GLU A 22 4.15 4.79 -3.75
C GLU A 22 4.22 3.54 -4.63
N GLU A 23 5.10 3.56 -5.65
CA GLU A 23 5.26 2.45 -6.58
C GLU A 23 5.75 1.18 -5.89
N GLU A 24 6.77 1.28 -5.04
CA GLU A 24 7.25 0.12 -4.27
C GLU A 24 6.17 -0.39 -3.31
N ALA A 25 5.48 0.51 -2.63
CA ALA A 25 4.40 0.13 -1.71
C ALA A 25 3.26 -0.60 -2.44
N ILE A 26 2.83 -0.09 -3.60
CA ILE A 26 1.80 -0.73 -4.43
C ILE A 26 2.30 -2.06 -5.02
N GLY A 27 3.59 -2.19 -5.32
CA GLY A 27 4.20 -3.46 -5.72
C GLY A 27 4.04 -4.53 -4.63
N VAL A 28 4.29 -4.16 -3.37
CA VAL A 28 4.07 -5.06 -2.22
C VAL A 28 2.60 -5.37 -2.01
N VAL A 29 1.71 -4.38 -2.13
CA VAL A 29 0.26 -4.62 -2.08
C VAL A 29 -0.16 -5.62 -3.15
N THR A 30 0.29 -5.45 -4.40
CA THR A 30 0.00 -6.39 -5.48
C THR A 30 0.43 -7.81 -5.11
N ALA A 31 1.67 -7.98 -4.65
CA ALA A 31 2.19 -9.29 -4.25
C ALA A 31 1.39 -9.94 -3.10
N LEU A 32 0.94 -9.15 -2.13
CA LEU A 32 0.09 -9.62 -1.03
C LEU A 32 -1.30 -10.05 -1.52
N LEU A 33 -1.90 -9.28 -2.44
CA LEU A 33 -3.20 -9.62 -3.01
C LEU A 33 -3.11 -10.84 -3.93
N ASP A 34 -2.00 -11.03 -4.64
CA ASP A 34 -1.75 -12.23 -5.45
C ASP A 34 -1.59 -13.48 -4.55
N ALA A 35 -0.97 -13.33 -3.38
CA ALA A 35 -0.73 -14.43 -2.44
C ALA A 35 -1.96 -14.80 -1.59
N TYR A 36 -2.68 -13.81 -1.05
CA TYR A 36 -3.79 -14.01 -0.09
C TYR A 36 -5.17 -13.76 -0.69
N GLY A 37 -5.23 -13.33 -1.96
CA GLY A 37 -6.44 -12.97 -2.67
C GLY A 37 -6.87 -11.52 -2.47
N PRO A 38 -7.76 -11.01 -3.35
CA PRO A 38 -8.18 -9.60 -3.34
C PRO A 38 -8.94 -9.20 -2.07
N GLY A 39 -9.50 -10.16 -1.33
CA GLY A 39 -10.20 -9.92 -0.06
C GLY A 39 -9.28 -9.38 1.03
N TYR A 40 -7.98 -9.71 0.98
CA TYR A 40 -6.99 -9.25 1.95
C TYR A 40 -6.79 -7.72 1.90
N ALA A 41 -7.16 -7.07 0.79
CA ALA A 41 -7.11 -5.60 0.69
C ALA A 41 -7.94 -4.90 1.77
N ASN A 42 -9.02 -5.53 2.28
CA ASN A 42 -9.89 -4.96 3.31
C ASN A 42 -9.14 -4.67 4.62
N ASP A 43 -8.07 -5.42 4.87
CA ASP A 43 -7.26 -5.32 6.08
C ASP A 43 -6.02 -4.46 5.85
N LEU A 44 -5.87 -3.86 4.66
CA LEU A 44 -4.71 -3.07 4.28
C LEU A 44 -5.04 -1.57 4.17
N SER A 45 -4.11 -0.74 4.65
CA SER A 45 -4.11 0.71 4.43
C SER A 45 -2.73 1.20 4.03
N LEU A 46 -2.66 1.94 2.91
CA LEU A 46 -1.47 2.63 2.48
C LEU A 46 -1.56 4.10 2.91
N SER A 47 -0.56 4.56 3.66
CA SER A 47 -0.43 5.94 4.10
C SER A 47 0.86 6.55 3.57
N MET A 48 0.86 7.85 3.33
CA MET A 48 2.05 8.64 3.00
C MET A 48 2.36 9.54 4.18
N ARG A 49 3.60 9.52 4.65
CA ARG A 49 4.13 10.43 5.66
C ARG A 49 5.01 11.48 5.00
N ALA A 50 4.61 12.74 5.12
CA ALA A 50 5.41 13.87 4.67
C ALA A 50 6.49 14.21 5.71
N GLY A 51 7.56 14.90 5.28
CA GLY A 51 8.68 15.26 6.15
C GLY A 51 8.35 16.20 7.32
N ASN A 52 7.10 16.68 7.44
CA ASN A 52 6.56 17.38 8.60
C ASN A 52 5.86 16.44 9.61
N ASN A 53 6.07 15.12 9.46
CA ASN A 53 5.45 14.05 10.23
C ASN A 53 3.92 13.98 10.13
N GLN A 54 3.31 14.64 9.13
CA GLN A 54 1.90 14.44 8.82
C GLN A 54 1.72 13.19 7.98
N ALA A 55 0.87 12.28 8.47
CA ALA A 55 0.42 11.11 7.74
C ALA A 55 -0.90 11.41 7.03
N ARG A 56 -1.03 10.94 5.79
CA ARG A 56 -2.27 10.97 5.00
C ARG A 56 -2.51 9.59 4.42
N VAL A 57 -3.73 9.07 4.59
CA VAL A 57 -4.14 7.86 3.90
C VAL A 57 -4.14 8.11 2.38
N VAL A 58 -3.46 7.24 1.64
CA VAL A 58 -3.42 7.23 0.18
C VAL A 58 -4.57 6.39 -0.37
N ALA A 59 -4.71 5.17 0.13
CA ALA A 59 -5.77 4.24 -0.23
C ALA A 59 -5.95 3.16 0.85
N ALA A 60 -7.15 2.58 0.92
CA ALA A 60 -7.46 1.42 1.75
C ALA A 60 -8.50 0.52 1.08
N GLY A 61 -8.54 -0.77 1.43
CA GLY A 61 -9.58 -1.66 0.95
C GLY A 61 -9.65 -1.72 -0.58
N LYS A 62 -10.86 -1.53 -1.11
CA LYS A 62 -11.14 -1.56 -2.56
C LYS A 62 -10.36 -0.50 -3.36
N GLN A 63 -9.94 0.59 -2.74
CA GLN A 63 -9.12 1.60 -3.43
C GLN A 63 -7.73 1.06 -3.78
N LEU A 64 -7.16 0.20 -2.92
CA LEU A 64 -5.88 -0.45 -3.21
C LEU A 64 -5.99 -1.40 -4.41
N ILE A 65 -7.08 -2.16 -4.50
CA ILE A 65 -7.35 -3.04 -5.64
C ILE A 65 -7.43 -2.24 -6.95
N ALA A 66 -8.05 -1.06 -6.93
CA ALA A 66 -8.11 -0.20 -8.10
C ALA A 66 -6.71 0.32 -8.51
N MET A 67 -5.87 0.67 -7.54
CA MET A 67 -4.50 1.14 -7.79
C MET A 67 -3.59 0.06 -8.37
N THR A 68 -3.73 -1.19 -7.91
CA THR A 68 -2.96 -2.33 -8.48
C THR A 68 -3.42 -2.64 -9.91
N SER A 69 -4.73 -2.56 -10.17
CA SER A 69 -5.32 -2.85 -11.49
C SER A 69 -5.03 -1.77 -12.55
N ALA A 70 -4.85 -0.52 -12.12
CA ALA A 70 -4.55 0.61 -13.01
C ALA A 70 -3.11 0.62 -13.52
N ARG A 71 -2.22 -0.21 -12.97
CA ARG A 71 -0.85 -0.36 -13.47
C ARG A 71 -0.79 -1.56 -14.42
N PRO A 72 -0.40 -1.38 -15.70
CA PRO A 72 -0.13 -2.51 -16.56
C PRO A 72 0.99 -3.33 -15.90
N ALA A 73 0.73 -4.62 -15.69
CA ALA A 73 1.77 -5.56 -15.28
C ALA A 73 2.95 -5.38 -16.22
N ARG A 74 4.08 -4.88 -15.72
CA ARG A 74 5.33 -4.99 -16.46
C ARG A 74 5.68 -6.48 -16.44
N LEU A 75 5.18 -7.18 -17.46
CA LEU A 75 5.63 -8.49 -17.85
C LEU A 75 7.16 -8.42 -17.96
N SER A 76 7.81 -9.16 -17.06
CA SER A 76 9.23 -9.55 -17.20
C SER A 76 9.34 -10.63 -18.26
#